data_AF-A0A956G9R1-F1
#
_entry.id   AF-A0A956G9R1-F1
#
_cell.length_a   1.000
_cell.length_b   1.000
_cell.length_c   1.000
_cell.angle_alpha   90.00
_cell.angle_beta   90.00
_cell.angle_gamma   90.00
#
_symmetry.space_group_name_H-M   'P 1'
#
loop_
_entity.id
_entity.type
_entity.pdbx_description
1 polymer ?
#
loop_
_entity_poly.entity_id
_entity_poly.type
_entity_poly.pdbx_seq_one_letter_code
_entity_poly.pdbx_strand_id
1 'polypeptide(L)'
;MARLVARGFFRALVAGDVETMLPMCASDVDLDGRVVRRGKGLRAALQALVARARARQLSLSWIRVLDHRQMLARFGPAPARIARVVRSGRRYALARFAHNAGAIAVLAKVGRFYRVVALTD
;
A
#
# COMPACT_ATOMS: atom_id res chain seq x y z
N MET A 1 -9.56 -2.19 -12.11
CA MET A 1 -9.50 -2.93 -10.83
C MET A 1 -8.40 -2.46 -9.88
N ALA A 2 -7.09 -2.58 -10.19
CA ALA A 2 -6.01 -2.16 -9.28
C ALA A 2 -6.13 -0.70 -8.76
N ARG A 3 -6.52 0.24 -9.64
CA ARG A 3 -6.78 1.64 -9.26
C ARG A 3 -7.89 1.82 -8.22
N LEU A 4 -8.93 0.98 -8.27
CA LEU A 4 -10.03 1.04 -7.32
C LEU A 4 -9.60 0.52 -5.95
N VAL A 5 -8.85 -0.58 -5.91
CA VAL A 5 -8.25 -1.11 -4.67
C VAL A 5 -7.28 -0.08 -4.06
N ALA A 6 -6.40 0.52 -4.87
CA ALA A 6 -5.49 1.57 -4.41
C ALA A 6 -6.24 2.77 -3.79
N ARG A 7 -7.25 3.29 -4.50
CA ARG A 7 -8.05 4.43 -4.03
C ARG A 7 -8.81 4.08 -2.75
N GLY A 8 -9.44 2.91 -2.70
CA GLY A 8 -10.14 2.45 -1.50
C GLY A 8 -9.22 2.34 -0.31
N PHE A 9 -8.06 1.67 -0.49
CA PHE A 9 -7.10 1.42 0.58
C PHE A 9 -6.55 2.73 1.18
N PHE A 10 -6.07 3.66 0.36
CA PHE A 10 -5.48 4.91 0.85
C PHE A 10 -6.53 5.88 1.40
N ARG A 11 -7.77 5.86 0.88
CA ARG A 11 -8.86 6.64 1.49
C ARG A 11 -9.24 6.09 2.86
N ALA A 12 -9.34 4.77 2.98
CA ALA A 12 -9.61 4.10 4.26
C ALA A 12 -8.49 4.35 5.27
N LEU A 13 -7.22 4.37 4.83
CA LEU A 13 -6.09 4.77 5.68
C LEU A 13 -6.28 6.17 6.28
N VAL A 14 -6.58 7.17 5.45
CA VAL A 14 -6.77 8.56 5.89
C VAL A 14 -8.02 8.71 6.77
N ALA A 15 -9.10 7.99 6.46
CA ALA A 15 -10.30 7.95 7.29
C ALA A 15 -10.10 7.20 8.63
N GLY A 16 -9.06 6.36 8.71
CA GLY A 16 -8.82 5.45 9.82
C GLY A 16 -9.80 4.27 9.89
N ASP A 17 -10.28 3.83 8.73
CA ASP A 17 -11.19 2.69 8.58
C ASP A 17 -10.42 1.40 8.29
N VAL A 18 -9.97 0.74 9.36
CA VAL A 18 -9.22 -0.51 9.26
C VAL A 18 -10.07 -1.66 8.71
N GLU A 19 -11.38 -1.64 8.95
CA GLU A 19 -12.29 -2.70 8.49
C GLU A 19 -12.44 -2.69 6.97
N THR A 20 -12.41 -1.51 6.34
CA THR A 20 -12.34 -1.38 4.89
C THR A 20 -10.96 -1.77 4.34
N MET A 21 -9.88 -1.52 5.07
CA MET A 21 -8.51 -1.86 4.61
C MET A 21 -8.23 -3.36 4.62
N LEU A 22 -8.63 -4.07 5.67
CA LEU A 22 -8.37 -5.49 5.88
C LEU A 22 -8.73 -6.40 4.68
N PRO A 23 -9.92 -6.34 4.07
CA PRO A 23 -10.28 -7.18 2.93
C PRO A 23 -9.54 -6.83 1.64
N MET A 24 -8.88 -5.66 1.58
CA MET A 24 -8.05 -5.25 0.45
C MET A 24 -6.62 -5.80 0.55
N CYS A 25 -6.20 -6.27 1.72
CA CYS A 25 -4.90 -6.89 1.94
C CYS A 25 -4.87 -8.37 1.54
N ALA A 26 -3.69 -8.84 1.13
CA ALA A 26 -3.44 -10.27 0.96
C ALA A 26 -3.31 -10.97 2.32
N SER A 27 -3.25 -12.31 2.31
CA SER A 27 -3.04 -13.09 3.53
C SER A 27 -1.71 -12.77 4.21
N ASP A 28 -0.68 -12.47 3.42
CA ASP A 28 0.62 -12.01 3.91
C ASP A 28 0.92 -10.64 3.28
N VAL A 29 1.24 -9.66 4.12
CA VAL A 29 1.55 -8.29 3.69
C VAL A 29 2.91 -7.89 4.20
N ASP A 30 3.76 -7.42 3.30
CA ASP A 30 5.04 -6.81 3.62
C ASP A 30 4.85 -5.34 4.03
N LEU A 31 4.99 -5.05 5.32
CA LEU A 31 4.94 -3.69 5.86
C LEU A 31 6.35 -3.26 6.21
N ASP A 32 6.91 -2.32 5.44
CA ASP A 32 8.25 -1.75 5.65
C ASP A 32 9.38 -2.81 5.77
N GLY A 33 9.29 -3.91 5.02
CA GLY A 33 10.29 -5.00 5.06
C GLY A 33 9.97 -6.11 6.06
N ARG A 34 8.86 -6.02 6.82
CA ARG A 34 8.38 -7.08 7.71
C ARG A 34 7.11 -7.72 7.18
N VAL A 35 7.13 -9.05 6.99
CA VAL A 35 5.93 -9.80 6.59
C VAL A 35 5.02 -9.98 7.78
N VAL A 36 3.77 -9.55 7.64
CA VAL A 36 2.71 -9.70 8.64
C VAL A 36 1.60 -10.56 8.05
N ARG A 37 1.26 -11.65 8.76
CA ARG A 37 0.18 -12.56 8.38
C ARG A 37 -1.18 -12.02 8.82
N ARG A 38 -2.22 -12.39 8.06
CA ARG A 38 -3.62 -12.05 8.32
C ARG A 38 -4.07 -12.57 9.69
N GLY A 39 -5.01 -11.85 10.30
CA GLY A 39 -5.50 -12.09 11.65
C GLY A 39 -5.20 -10.89 12.56
N LYS A 40 -5.00 -11.16 13.85
CA LYS A 40 -4.77 -10.11 14.86
C LYS A 40 -3.53 -9.26 14.54
N GLY A 41 -2.46 -9.87 14.04
CA GLY A 41 -1.21 -9.18 13.71
C GLY A 41 -1.37 -8.13 12.60
N LEU A 42 -2.02 -8.49 11.48
CA LEU A 42 -2.27 -7.54 10.40
C LEU A 42 -3.19 -6.40 10.84
N ARG A 43 -4.26 -6.69 11.60
CA ARG A 43 -5.14 -5.64 12.12
C ARG A 43 -4.37 -4.65 12.99
N ALA A 44 -3.55 -5.13 13.93
CA ALA A 44 -2.74 -4.27 14.78
C ALA A 44 -1.74 -3.41 13.97
N ALA A 45 -1.11 -3.98 12.95
CA ALA A 45 -0.19 -3.22 12.09
C ALA A 45 -0.90 -2.13 11.28
N LEU A 46 -2.11 -2.41 10.77
CA LEU A 46 -2.94 -1.41 10.09
C LEU A 46 -3.44 -0.32 11.04
N GLN A 47 -3.80 -0.68 12.28
CA GLN A 47 -4.14 0.30 13.32
C GLN A 47 -2.96 1.22 13.64
N ALA A 48 -1.74 0.67 13.75
CA ALA A 48 -0.54 1.48 13.96
C ALA A 48 -0.27 2.42 12.78
N LEU A 49 -0.49 1.96 11.54
CA LEU A 49 -0.39 2.79 10.34
C LEU A 49 -1.42 3.92 10.33
N VAL A 50 -2.67 3.64 10.68
CA VAL A 50 -3.73 4.64 10.83
C VAL A 50 -3.39 5.65 11.93
N ALA A 51 -2.88 5.20 13.07
CA ALA A 51 -2.46 6.08 14.16
C ALA A 51 -1.34 7.03 13.70
N ARG A 52 -0.34 6.52 12.96
CA ARG A 52 0.71 7.34 12.33
C ARG A 52 0.14 8.36 11.35
N ALA A 53 -0.80 7.93 10.50
CA ALA A 53 -1.44 8.82 9.52
C ALA A 53 -2.22 9.95 10.20
N ARG A 54 -2.95 9.65 11.28
CA ARG A 54 -3.68 10.65 12.09
C ARG A 54 -2.76 11.60 12.82
N ALA A 55 -1.70 11.08 13.46
CA ALA A 55 -0.72 11.91 14.18
C ALA A 55 -0.03 12.91 13.24
N ARG A 56 0.18 12.52 11.98
CA ARG A 56 0.74 13.39 10.93
C ARG A 56 -0.33 14.21 10.17
N GLN A 57 -1.60 14.13 10.56
CA GLN A 57 -2.73 14.77 9.89
C GLN A 57 -2.72 14.56 8.36
N LEU A 58 -2.37 13.34 7.92
CA LEU A 58 -2.22 13.06 6.49
C LEU A 58 -3.55 13.25 5.77
N SER A 59 -3.56 14.10 4.75
CA SER A 59 -4.65 14.21 3.79
C SER A 59 -4.17 13.74 2.42
N LEU A 60 -5.02 12.98 1.73
CA LEU A 60 -4.66 12.41 0.44
C LEU A 60 -4.76 13.48 -0.67
N SER A 61 -3.63 13.78 -1.33
CA SER A 61 -3.58 14.71 -2.45
C SER A 61 -3.88 14.00 -3.77
N TRP A 62 -3.09 12.97 -4.11
CA TRP A 62 -3.30 12.21 -5.34
C TRP A 62 -2.85 10.76 -5.21
N ILE A 63 -3.41 9.92 -6.08
CA ILE A 63 -3.02 8.52 -6.23
C ILE A 63 -2.74 8.24 -7.71
N ARG A 64 -1.57 7.67 -7.98
CA ARG A 64 -1.19 7.18 -9.31
C ARG A 64 -0.88 5.70 -9.24
N VAL A 65 -1.40 4.92 -10.18
CA VAL A 65 -1.07 3.50 -10.31
C VAL A 65 -0.17 3.32 -11.52
N LEU A 66 0.97 2.68 -11.29
CA LEU A 66 1.97 2.35 -12.30
C LEU A 66 2.02 0.84 -12.53
N ASP A 67 2.40 0.43 -13.73
CA ASP A 67 2.94 -0.91 -13.95
C ASP A 67 4.42 -1.00 -13.58
N HIS A 68 4.99 -2.19 -13.73
CA HIS A 68 6.38 -2.45 -13.41
C HIS A 68 7.37 -1.64 -14.25
N ARG A 69 7.15 -1.49 -15.56
CA ARG A 69 8.04 -0.72 -16.44
C ARG A 69 7.99 0.76 -16.09
N GLN A 70 6.79 1.30 -15.87
CA GLN A 70 6.59 2.69 -15.46
C GLN A 70 7.19 2.98 -14.08
N MET A 71 7.12 2.03 -13.15
CA MET A 71 7.74 2.18 -11.83
C MET A 71 9.25 2.26 -11.96
N LEU A 72 9.89 1.32 -12.66
CA LEU A 72 11.33 1.30 -12.87
C LEU A 72 11.83 2.54 -13.62
N ALA A 73 11.10 2.98 -14.66
CA ALA A 73 11.46 4.19 -15.41
C ALA A 73 11.39 5.46 -14.54
N ARG A 74 10.52 5.49 -13.53
CA ARG A 74 10.30 6.68 -12.69
C ARG A 74 11.21 6.74 -11.46
N PHE A 75 11.48 5.60 -10.82
CA PHE A 75 12.21 5.55 -9.55
C PHE A 75 13.53 4.79 -9.63
N GLY A 76 13.85 4.22 -10.79
CA GLY A 76 14.97 3.30 -10.91
C GLY A 76 14.67 1.97 -10.20
N PRO A 77 15.71 1.27 -9.72
CA PRO A 77 15.53 0.05 -8.95
C PRO A 77 14.73 0.32 -7.66
N ALA A 78 13.94 -0.67 -7.26
CA ALA A 78 13.13 -0.54 -6.06
C ALA A 78 13.98 -0.31 -4.80
N PRO A 79 13.50 0.50 -3.83
CA PRO A 79 14.12 0.57 -2.51
C PRO A 79 14.25 -0.83 -1.89
N ALA A 80 15.37 -1.09 -1.21
CA ALA A 80 15.68 -2.41 -0.63
C ALA A 80 14.53 -3.00 0.19
N ARG A 81 13.80 -2.15 0.93
CA ARG A 81 12.64 -2.52 1.76
C ARG A 81 11.51 -3.21 0.98
N ILE A 82 11.32 -2.85 -0.29
CA ILE A 82 10.27 -3.43 -1.14
C ILE A 82 10.84 -4.19 -2.35
N ALA A 83 12.16 -4.30 -2.49
CA ALA A 83 12.78 -4.98 -3.63
C ALA A 83 12.28 -6.42 -3.80
N ARG A 84 12.09 -7.15 -2.69
CA ARG A 84 11.58 -8.54 -2.71
C ARG A 84 10.17 -8.69 -3.29
N VAL A 85 9.37 -7.63 -3.20
CA VAL A 85 7.98 -7.56 -3.65
C VAL A 85 7.83 -6.79 -4.97
N VAL A 86 8.91 -6.29 -5.56
CA VAL A 86 8.86 -5.65 -6.87
C VAL A 86 9.12 -6.68 -7.94
N ARG A 87 8.11 -6.99 -8.75
CA ARG A 87 8.17 -8.03 -9.80
C ARG A 87 7.28 -7.64 -10.98
N SER A 88 7.52 -8.26 -12.12
CA SER A 88 6.62 -8.18 -13.29
C SER A 88 5.20 -8.65 -12.91
N GLY A 89 4.18 -8.13 -13.60
CA GLY A 89 2.78 -8.44 -13.34
C GLY A 89 2.14 -7.76 -12.12
N ARG A 90 2.92 -7.05 -11.30
CA ARG A 90 2.41 -6.24 -10.18
C ARG A 90 2.04 -4.83 -10.61
N ARG A 91 1.19 -4.19 -9.80
CA ARG A 91 0.84 -2.77 -9.93
C ARG A 91 1.34 -2.02 -8.70
N TYR A 92 1.75 -0.78 -8.89
CA TYR A 92 2.38 0.03 -7.85
C TYR A 92 1.53 1.28 -7.66
N ALA A 93 0.89 1.40 -6.51
CA ALA A 93 0.07 2.55 -6.18
C ALA A 93 0.90 3.54 -5.36
N LEU A 94 1.18 4.68 -5.97
CA LEU A 94 1.81 5.82 -5.34
C LEU A 94 0.73 6.70 -4.75
N ALA A 95 0.80 6.95 -3.45
CA ALA A 95 -0.01 7.94 -2.78
C ALA A 95 0.87 9.14 -2.40
N ARG A 96 0.35 10.32 -2.68
CA ARG A 96 0.89 11.57 -2.16
C ARG A 96 -0.04 12.11 -1.10
N PHE A 97 0.52 12.45 0.04
CA PHE A 97 -0.19 13.14 1.11
C PHE A 97 0.25 14.60 1.18
N ALA A 98 -0.52 15.44 1.89
CA ALA A 98 -0.09 16.79 2.23
C ALA A 98 1.25 16.80 2.99
N HIS A 99 1.93 17.96 3.03
CA HIS A 99 3.23 18.16 3.70
C HIS A 99 4.37 17.26 3.20
N ASN A 100 4.35 16.93 1.91
CA ASN A 100 5.38 16.16 1.26
C ASN A 100 5.61 14.71 1.75
N ALA A 101 4.64 14.09 2.44
CA ALA A 101 4.67 12.66 2.71
C ALA A 101 4.23 11.83 1.48
N GLY A 102 4.81 10.65 1.29
CA GLY A 102 4.47 9.72 0.21
C GLY A 102 4.26 8.32 0.77
N ALA A 103 3.61 7.45 0.01
CA ALA A 103 3.62 6.02 0.27
C ALA A 103 3.48 5.23 -1.03
N ILE A 104 4.02 4.02 -1.03
CA ILE A 104 3.93 3.06 -2.13
C ILE A 104 3.27 1.80 -1.61
N ALA A 105 2.10 1.45 -2.19
CA ALA A 105 1.48 0.16 -2.01
C ALA A 105 1.73 -0.72 -3.25
N VAL A 106 2.18 -1.96 -3.01
CA VAL A 106 2.34 -2.95 -4.07
C VAL A 106 1.09 -3.82 -4.13
N LEU A 107 0.52 -3.94 -5.32
CA LEU A 107 -0.70 -4.69 -5.60
C LEU A 107 -0.37 -5.91 -6.46
N ALA A 108 -0.80 -7.08 -6.02
CA ALA A 108 -0.73 -8.31 -6.80
C ALA A 108 -2.15 -8.86 -7.05
N LYS A 109 -2.30 -9.62 -8.13
CA LYS A 109 -3.54 -10.34 -8.43
C LYS A 109 -3.59 -11.60 -7.57
N VAL A 110 -4.62 -11.74 -6.75
CA VAL A 110 -4.93 -12.91 -5.93
C VAL A 110 -6.30 -13.42 -6.38
N GLY A 111 -6.30 -14.51 -7.15
CA GLY A 111 -7.49 -14.98 -7.87
C GLY A 111 -7.97 -13.94 -8.89
N ARG A 112 -9.23 -13.49 -8.76
CA ARG A 112 -9.83 -12.47 -9.64
C ARG A 112 -9.58 -11.03 -9.21
N PHE A 113 -9.09 -10.81 -7.99
CA PHE A 113 -8.99 -9.47 -7.38
C PHE A 113 -7.55 -9.02 -7.21
N TYR A 114 -7.34 -7.70 -7.16
CA TYR A 114 -6.08 -7.16 -6.69
C TYR A 114 -6.09 -7.04 -5.16
N ARG A 115 -4.95 -7.33 -4.54
CA ARG A 115 -4.73 -7.19 -3.10
C ARG A 115 -3.42 -6.47 -2.82
N VAL A 116 -3.39 -5.71 -1.73
CA VAL A 116 -2.16 -5.11 -1.20
C VAL A 116 -1.30 -6.23 -0.63
N VAL A 117 -0.10 -6.38 -1.19
CA VAL A 117 0.91 -7.36 -0.76
C VAL A 117 2.11 -6.68 -0.11
N ALA A 118 2.25 -5.36 -0.29
CA ALA A 118 3.25 -4.59 0.44
C ALA A 118 2.84 -3.12 0.58
N LEU A 119 3.38 -2.47 1.59
CA LEU A 119 3.26 -1.03 1.80
C LEU A 119 4.56 -0.48 2.40
N THR A 120 4.98 0.69 1.93
CA THR A 120 6.04 1.50 2.54
C THR A 120 5.73 2.98 2.44
N ASP A 121 6.05 3.77 3.47
CA ASP A 121 5.92 5.23 3.54
C ASP A 121 7.26 5.98 3.55
#